data_AF-A0A932V229-F1
#
_entry.id   AF-A0A932V229-F1
#
_cell.length_a   1.000
_cell.length_b   1.000
_cell.length_c   1.000
_cell.angle_alpha   90.00
_cell.angle_beta   90.00
_cell.angle_gamma   90.00
#
_symmetry.space_group_name_H-M   'P 1'
#
loop_
_entity.id
_entity.type
_entity.pdbx_description
1 polymer ?
#
loop_
_entity_poly.entity_id
_entity_poly.type
_entity_poly.pdbx_seq_one_letter_code
_entity_poly.pdbx_strand_id
1 'polypeptide(L)'
;MRGKNPNMWHPLCSIGLSLSLSVAHAVAETIYLKDGKRVEAKITQRTEKAVVVDWFGTPVTYWRDDIERIDESTAAQEPRIIDAPPAPPTPSAAAPETSEVGQPQDAERVAFVDHVLALSHISKETFERIIATQKPQLDQFINQQTSKLSSPVSREKFRQTMQEALNADLLYTAMRNAFLQQFDRQKLEAVQTWLSSPLAQHMYQLGQEAFQNREALRQFREQLPQHPLSPTRIVLIQRLARAMGSMLADTLQQGRLSMASEAGIAPDQAPAFPTITMNLGGHTTAVDLQKITENPQAAEAYAWLGLVFMYRSVPDEELEQYVIFQESEAWQWYLKLTKEAFAYAMGQGMKHLMAISKSVVDEIVEEEMKSRKKASDSSQPNDTSHTESQDGQNTP
;
A
#
# COMPACT_ATOMS: atom_id res chain seq x y z
N MET A 1 -21.14 -3.71 33.03
CA MET A 1 -21.61 -3.70 31.63
C MET A 1 -20.45 -3.27 30.74
N ARG A 2 -19.74 -4.21 30.12
CA ARG A 2 -18.66 -3.90 29.15
C ARG A 2 -19.31 -3.70 27.79
N GLY A 3 -19.27 -2.46 27.28
CA GLY A 3 -19.71 -2.16 25.92
C GLY A 3 -18.82 -2.92 24.94
N LYS A 4 -19.43 -3.80 24.12
CA LYS A 4 -18.77 -4.37 22.95
C LYS A 4 -18.56 -3.24 21.96
N ASN A 5 -17.30 -2.86 21.72
CA ASN A 5 -16.94 -2.01 20.58
C ASN A 5 -17.03 -2.86 19.31
N PRO A 6 -17.93 -2.55 18.34
CA PRO A 6 -18.10 -3.36 17.14
C PRO A 6 -17.08 -3.06 16.02
N ASN A 7 -16.07 -2.22 16.27
CA ASN A 7 -15.18 -1.71 15.23
C ASN A 7 -13.73 -2.13 15.49
N MET A 8 -13.28 -3.29 15.04
CA MET A 8 -11.82 -3.58 14.99
C MET A 8 -11.46 -4.66 13.95
N TRP A 9 -10.72 -4.20 12.93
CA TRP A 9 -9.69 -4.84 12.09
C TRP A 9 -10.04 -6.11 11.28
N HIS A 10 -9.95 -6.01 9.94
CA HIS A 10 -10.13 -7.08 8.94
C HIS A 10 -8.85 -7.27 8.13
N PRO A 11 -8.17 -8.42 8.09
CA PRO A 11 -6.85 -8.55 7.44
C PRO A 11 -6.92 -8.61 5.92
N LEU A 12 -7.86 -9.35 5.33
CA LEU A 12 -7.97 -9.41 3.86
C LEU A 12 -8.28 -8.05 3.23
N CYS A 13 -8.74 -7.08 4.04
CA CYS A 13 -8.97 -5.70 3.65
C CYS A 13 -8.05 -4.67 4.34
N SER A 14 -7.33 -5.03 5.40
CA SER A 14 -6.25 -4.22 5.97
C SER A 14 -4.99 -4.29 5.12
N ILE A 15 -4.86 -5.29 4.23
CA ILE A 15 -3.72 -5.58 3.33
C ILE A 15 -3.21 -4.41 2.47
N GLY A 16 -3.78 -3.21 2.49
CA GLY A 16 -2.97 -2.09 1.99
C GLY A 16 -3.40 -0.65 2.23
N LEU A 17 -3.88 -0.32 3.43
CA LEU A 17 -4.17 1.10 3.73
C LEU A 17 -3.44 1.64 4.95
N SER A 18 -2.13 1.34 5.04
CA SER A 18 -1.18 2.25 5.68
C SER A 18 -0.47 3.03 4.56
N LEU A 19 -0.97 4.24 4.26
CA LEU A 19 -0.28 5.18 3.37
C LEU A 19 0.99 5.67 4.05
N SER A 20 2.09 4.95 3.85
CA SER A 20 3.42 5.52 3.96
C SER A 20 3.62 6.50 2.79
N LEU A 21 3.12 7.73 2.93
CA LEU A 21 3.35 8.83 1.98
C LEU A 21 4.81 9.27 2.04
N SER A 22 5.71 8.42 1.57
CA SER A 22 7.06 8.81 1.16
C SER A 22 6.98 9.23 -0.30
N VAL A 23 6.69 10.52 -0.54
CA VAL A 23 6.81 11.11 -1.87
C VAL A 23 8.31 11.24 -2.18
N ALA A 24 8.92 10.14 -2.61
CA ALA A 24 10.24 10.16 -3.21
C ALA A 24 10.04 10.27 -4.73
N HIS A 25 10.48 11.39 -5.30
CA HIS A 25 10.70 11.51 -6.73
C HIS A 25 11.72 10.43 -7.13
N ALA A 26 11.26 9.35 -7.77
CA ALA A 26 12.08 8.19 -8.07
C ALA A 26 12.36 8.13 -9.57
N VAL A 27 13.57 8.51 -9.94
CA VAL A 27 14.24 7.92 -11.10
C VAL A 27 14.80 6.60 -10.57
N ALA A 28 14.27 5.47 -11.02
CA ALA A 28 14.79 4.17 -10.62
C ALA A 28 16.04 3.84 -11.46
N GLU A 29 17.19 3.61 -10.82
CA GLU A 29 18.33 2.99 -11.49
C GLU A 29 18.13 1.48 -11.57
N THR A 30 18.73 0.85 -12.58
CA THR A 30 18.69 -0.62 -12.73
C THR A 30 20.04 -1.23 -12.41
N ILE A 31 20.11 -2.13 -11.44
CA ILE A 31 21.29 -2.94 -11.12
C ILE A 31 21.12 -4.32 -11.74
N TYR A 32 22.12 -4.75 -12.51
CA TYR A 32 22.22 -6.10 -13.06
C TYR A 32 23.25 -6.89 -12.24
N LEU A 33 22.84 -8.04 -11.70
CA LEU A 33 23.68 -8.92 -10.91
C LEU A 33 24.26 -10.03 -11.78
N LYS A 34 25.44 -10.54 -11.41
CA LYS A 34 26.15 -11.60 -12.16
C LYS A 34 25.37 -12.92 -12.23
N ASP A 35 24.40 -13.14 -11.35
CA ASP A 35 23.51 -14.30 -11.38
C ASP A 35 22.35 -14.14 -12.38
N GLY A 36 22.32 -13.04 -13.15
CA GLY A 36 21.30 -12.73 -14.13
C GLY A 36 20.06 -12.02 -13.56
N LYS A 37 20.02 -11.75 -12.25
CA LYS A 37 18.91 -10.98 -11.66
C LYS A 37 19.03 -9.49 -11.96
N ARG A 38 17.88 -8.84 -12.01
CA ARG A 38 17.72 -7.40 -12.24
C ARG A 38 17.00 -6.77 -11.05
N VAL A 39 17.52 -5.67 -10.55
CA VAL A 39 16.97 -4.91 -9.42
C VAL A 39 16.72 -3.48 -9.87
N GLU A 40 15.47 -3.04 -9.84
CA GLU A 40 15.10 -1.64 -10.09
C GLU A 40 14.88 -0.93 -8.75
N ALA A 41 15.77 0.00 -8.39
CA ALA A 41 15.71 0.69 -7.10
C ALA A 41 16.48 2.01 -7.13
N LYS A 42 16.19 2.91 -6.19
CA LYS A 42 16.94 4.16 -6.04
C LYS A 42 18.26 3.89 -5.34
N ILE A 43 19.39 4.17 -5.97
CA ILE A 43 20.71 4.04 -5.34
C ILE A 43 20.89 5.20 -4.34
N THR A 44 21.04 4.89 -3.05
CA THR A 44 21.22 5.89 -1.99
C THR A 44 22.67 6.10 -1.60
N GLN A 45 23.53 5.09 -1.78
CA GLN A 45 24.96 5.20 -1.51
C GLN A 45 25.78 4.34 -2.48
N ARG A 46 26.90 4.88 -2.95
CA ARG A 46 27.89 4.14 -3.75
C ARG A 46 29.25 4.20 -3.06
N THR A 47 29.88 3.04 -2.92
CA THR A 47 31.25 2.89 -2.42
C THR A 47 32.06 2.02 -3.38
N GLU A 48 33.37 1.93 -3.16
CA GLU A 48 34.22 1.01 -3.93
C GLU A 48 33.84 -0.47 -3.73
N LYS A 49 33.26 -0.82 -2.58
CA LYS A 49 32.96 -2.21 -2.21
C LYS A 49 31.51 -2.60 -2.41
N ALA A 50 30.59 -1.63 -2.37
CA ALA A 50 29.16 -1.91 -2.35
C ALA A 50 28.31 -0.74 -2.86
N VAL A 51 27.10 -1.07 -3.27
CA VAL A 51 26.01 -0.15 -3.62
C VAL A 51 24.85 -0.38 -2.67
N VAL A 52 24.38 0.67 -2.01
CA VAL A 52 23.17 0.63 -1.18
C VAL A 52 22.04 1.21 -1.99
N VAL A 53 20.94 0.48 -2.08
CA VAL A 53 19.69 0.95 -2.68
C VAL A 53 18.61 1.11 -1.63
N ASP A 54 17.72 2.05 -1.87
CA ASP A 54 16.45 2.17 -1.17
C ASP A 54 15.41 1.29 -1.88
N TRP A 55 15.12 0.14 -1.29
CA TRP A 55 14.07 -0.77 -1.71
C TRP A 55 12.85 -0.53 -0.84
N PHE A 56 11.94 0.34 -1.30
CA PHE A 56 10.69 0.68 -0.60
C PHE A 56 10.87 1.16 0.85
N GLY A 57 11.86 2.01 1.11
CA GLY A 57 12.19 2.55 2.42
C GLY A 57 13.21 1.72 3.21
N THR A 58 13.66 0.59 2.67
CA THR A 58 14.64 -0.31 3.31
C THR A 58 15.98 -0.24 2.58
N PRO A 59 17.09 0.10 3.27
CA PRO A 59 18.41 0.07 2.67
C PRO A 59 18.85 -1.38 2.42
N VAL A 60 19.07 -1.74 1.16
CA VAL A 60 19.60 -3.05 0.74
C VAL A 60 20.97 -2.85 0.13
N THR A 61 21.96 -3.60 0.63
CA THR A 61 23.36 -3.51 0.17
C THR A 61 23.67 -4.63 -0.83
N TYR A 62 24.17 -4.25 -2.00
CA TYR A 62 24.71 -5.14 -3.01
C TYR A 62 26.22 -4.97 -3.10
N TRP A 63 26.99 -6.06 -2.96
CA TRP A 63 28.45 -6.00 -3.08
C TRP A 63 28.86 -5.80 -4.54
N ARG A 64 29.88 -4.98 -4.79
CA ARG A 64 30.39 -4.69 -6.14
C ARG A 64 30.82 -5.96 -6.88
N ASP A 65 31.30 -6.97 -6.16
CA ASP A 65 31.70 -8.25 -6.73
C ASP A 65 30.52 -9.07 -7.27
N ASP A 66 29.28 -8.79 -6.83
CA ASP A 66 28.06 -9.45 -7.29
C ASP A 66 27.34 -8.66 -8.39
N ILE A 67 27.72 -7.40 -8.60
CA ILE A 67 27.11 -6.51 -9.60
C ILE A 67 27.86 -6.68 -10.93
N GLU A 68 27.12 -7.01 -11.98
CA GLU A 68 27.64 -7.05 -13.35
C GLU A 68 27.72 -5.63 -13.94
N ARG A 69 26.61 -4.89 -13.90
CA ARG A 69 26.58 -3.48 -14.33
C ARG A 69 25.43 -2.73 -13.65
N ILE A 70 25.51 -1.40 -13.72
CA ILE A 70 24.46 -0.50 -13.25
C ILE A 70 24.10 0.41 -14.42
N ASP A 71 22.85 0.32 -14.88
CA ASP A 71 22.34 1.19 -15.92
C ASP A 71 21.72 2.42 -15.24
N GLU A 72 22.45 3.53 -15.33
CA GLU A 72 21.97 4.84 -14.90
C GLU A 72 21.01 5.36 -15.98
N SER A 73 19.71 5.22 -15.71
CA SER A 73 18.67 5.76 -16.58
C SER A 73 18.82 7.29 -16.62
N THR A 74 19.52 7.77 -17.63
CA THR A 74 19.66 9.20 -17.92
C THR A 74 18.63 9.52 -19.00
N ALA A 75 17.37 9.66 -18.62
CA ALA A 75 16.32 10.14 -19.52
C ALA A 75 15.44 11.14 -18.76
N ALA A 76 15.76 12.44 -18.74
CA ALA A 76 15.51 13.37 -19.84
C ALA A 76 16.23 13.08 -21.17
N GLN A 77 15.62 12.28 -22.03
CA GLN A 77 15.82 12.35 -23.47
C GLN A 77 14.44 12.36 -24.14
N GLU A 78 14.18 13.42 -24.92
CA GLU A 78 13.04 13.49 -25.82
C GLU A 78 13.11 12.34 -26.84
N PRO A 79 11.96 11.73 -27.19
CA PRO A 79 11.93 10.54 -28.03
C PRO A 79 12.46 10.85 -29.44
N ARG A 80 13.56 10.21 -29.82
CA ARG A 80 13.95 10.03 -31.23
C ARG A 80 13.64 8.61 -31.67
N ILE A 81 12.91 8.52 -32.79
CA ILE A 81 12.53 7.30 -33.49
C ILE A 81 13.74 6.77 -34.27
N ILE A 82 14.15 5.53 -34.01
CA ILE A 82 14.92 4.69 -34.94
C ILE A 82 14.29 3.29 -34.91
N ASP A 83 14.01 2.76 -36.09
CA ASP A 83 13.10 1.64 -36.36
C ASP A 83 13.49 0.29 -35.74
N ALA A 84 12.49 -0.38 -35.17
CA ALA A 84 12.55 -1.75 -34.69
C ALA A 84 12.20 -2.78 -35.80
N PRO A 85 12.78 -4.01 -35.77
CA PRO A 85 12.28 -5.15 -36.56
C PRO A 85 10.82 -5.50 -36.18
N PRO A 86 10.03 -6.09 -37.10
CA PRO A 86 8.57 -6.04 -37.07
C PRO A 86 7.98 -6.78 -35.86
N ALA A 87 7.18 -6.04 -35.10
CA ALA A 87 6.34 -6.57 -34.04
C ALA A 87 5.26 -7.51 -34.60
N PRO A 88 4.80 -8.52 -33.83
CA PRO A 88 3.56 -9.23 -34.12
C PRO A 88 2.39 -8.23 -34.23
N PRO A 89 1.39 -8.50 -35.08
CA PRO A 89 0.39 -7.51 -35.48
C PRO A 89 -0.33 -6.93 -34.25
N THR A 90 -0.11 -5.63 -34.06
CA THR A 90 -0.86 -4.78 -33.15
C THR A 90 -2.31 -4.75 -33.61
N PRO A 91 -3.32 -5.01 -32.75
CA PRO A 91 -4.71 -4.71 -33.07
C PRO A 91 -4.80 -3.21 -33.38
N SER A 92 -5.23 -2.91 -34.59
CA SER A 92 -5.42 -1.56 -35.13
C SER A 92 -6.23 -0.71 -34.16
N ALA A 93 -5.63 0.41 -33.72
CA ALA A 93 -6.32 1.50 -33.04
C ALA A 93 -7.29 2.17 -34.02
N ALA A 94 -8.51 1.64 -34.11
CA ALA A 94 -9.66 2.44 -34.50
C ALA A 94 -9.99 3.38 -33.34
N ALA A 95 -10.35 4.62 -33.67
CA ALA A 95 -10.86 5.61 -32.73
C ALA A 95 -11.94 4.99 -31.81
N PRO A 96 -12.10 5.45 -30.56
CA PRO A 96 -13.18 4.97 -29.70
C PRO A 96 -14.49 5.45 -30.32
N GLU A 97 -15.11 4.57 -31.09
CA GLU A 97 -16.54 4.63 -31.29
C GLU A 97 -17.16 4.62 -29.89
N THR A 98 -17.92 5.66 -29.59
CA THR A 98 -18.83 5.72 -28.45
C THR A 98 -19.73 4.49 -28.52
N SER A 99 -19.29 3.40 -27.89
CA SER A 99 -20.08 2.19 -27.71
C SER A 99 -21.27 2.55 -26.83
N GLU A 100 -22.39 2.82 -27.50
CA GLU A 100 -23.72 2.78 -26.92
C GLU A 100 -23.90 1.45 -26.16
N VAL A 101 -24.31 1.56 -24.89
CA VAL A 101 -25.00 0.56 -24.07
C VAL A 101 -24.46 -0.87 -24.19
N GLY A 102 -23.61 -1.24 -23.22
CA GLY A 102 -22.93 -2.53 -23.11
C GLY A 102 -23.81 -3.75 -23.39
N GLN A 103 -23.23 -4.70 -24.12
CA GLN A 103 -23.91 -5.95 -24.47
C GLN A 103 -24.28 -6.73 -23.19
N PRO A 104 -25.37 -7.53 -23.19
CA PRO A 104 -25.77 -8.33 -22.02
C PRO A 104 -24.65 -9.20 -21.41
N GLN A 105 -23.69 -9.64 -22.22
CA GLN A 105 -22.51 -10.39 -21.78
C GLN A 105 -21.57 -9.58 -20.88
N ASP A 106 -21.47 -8.26 -21.06
CA ASP A 106 -20.66 -7.40 -20.20
C ASP A 106 -21.31 -7.21 -18.83
N ALA A 107 -22.63 -7.09 -18.78
CA ALA A 107 -23.37 -7.00 -17.51
C ALA A 107 -23.24 -8.29 -16.68
N GLU A 108 -23.29 -9.45 -17.32
CA GLU A 108 -23.08 -10.75 -16.66
C GLU A 108 -21.66 -10.87 -16.10
N ARG A 109 -20.64 -10.49 -16.88
CA ARG A 109 -19.24 -10.51 -16.45
C ARG A 109 -19.00 -9.58 -15.25
N VAL A 110 -19.57 -8.38 -15.28
CA VAL A 110 -19.49 -7.42 -14.16
C VAL A 110 -20.13 -8.00 -12.91
N ALA A 111 -21.35 -8.53 -13.01
CA ALA A 111 -22.05 -9.14 -11.89
C ALA A 111 -21.29 -10.34 -11.30
N PHE A 112 -20.66 -11.15 -12.15
CA PHE A 112 -19.85 -12.28 -11.72
C PHE A 112 -18.59 -11.86 -10.96
N VAL A 113 -17.85 -10.86 -11.46
CA VAL A 113 -16.69 -10.29 -10.76
C VAL A 113 -17.11 -9.68 -9.42
N ASP A 114 -18.18 -8.89 -9.41
CA ASP A 114 -18.72 -8.28 -8.19
C ASP A 114 -19.08 -9.35 -7.14
N HIS A 115 -19.67 -10.48 -7.57
CA HIS A 115 -19.99 -11.59 -6.68
C HIS A 115 -18.74 -12.26 -6.08
N VAL A 116 -17.70 -12.53 -6.88
CA VAL A 116 -16.45 -13.13 -6.38
C VAL A 116 -15.71 -12.20 -5.41
N LEU A 117 -15.66 -10.91 -5.73
CA LEU A 117 -15.08 -9.89 -4.85
C LEU A 117 -15.85 -9.81 -3.52
N ALA A 118 -17.18 -9.83 -3.56
CA ALA A 118 -18.02 -9.85 -2.36
C ALA A 118 -17.77 -11.10 -1.49
N LEU A 119 -17.63 -12.28 -2.09
CA LEU A 119 -17.27 -13.52 -1.36
C LEU A 119 -15.89 -13.44 -0.71
N SER A 120 -14.98 -12.64 -1.27
CA SER A 120 -13.66 -12.36 -0.68
C SER A 120 -13.68 -11.18 0.30
N HIS A 121 -14.85 -10.65 0.62
CA HIS A 121 -15.04 -9.45 1.45
C HIS A 121 -14.42 -8.17 0.90
N ILE A 122 -14.11 -8.15 -0.41
CA ILE A 122 -13.67 -6.96 -1.13
C ILE A 122 -14.92 -6.32 -1.73
N SER A 123 -15.52 -5.39 -1.01
CA SER A 123 -16.69 -4.65 -1.46
C SER A 123 -16.51 -3.15 -1.24
N LYS A 124 -17.41 -2.34 -1.83
CA LYS A 124 -17.49 -0.92 -1.56
C LYS A 124 -17.59 -0.63 -0.06
N GLU A 125 -18.49 -1.32 0.64
CA GLU A 125 -18.71 -1.16 2.08
C GLU A 125 -17.46 -1.51 2.89
N THR A 126 -16.66 -2.47 2.40
CA THR A 126 -15.38 -2.76 3.04
C THR A 126 -14.38 -1.62 2.84
N PHE A 127 -14.28 -1.03 1.66
CA PHE A 127 -13.48 0.18 1.45
C PHE A 127 -13.95 1.34 2.33
N GLU A 128 -15.26 1.60 2.39
CA GLU A 128 -15.83 2.63 3.28
C GLU A 128 -15.43 2.42 4.74
N ARG A 129 -15.47 1.17 5.21
CA ARG A 129 -15.06 0.80 6.57
C ARG A 129 -13.57 1.00 6.80
N ILE A 130 -12.72 0.62 5.83
CA ILE A 130 -11.27 0.88 5.91
C ILE A 130 -11.03 2.38 6.02
N ILE A 131 -11.62 3.18 5.12
CA ILE A 131 -11.48 4.64 5.10
C ILE A 131 -11.97 5.26 6.41
N ALA A 132 -13.13 4.84 6.91
CA ALA A 132 -13.68 5.31 8.19
C ALA A 132 -12.77 4.97 9.37
N THR A 133 -12.14 3.79 9.36
CA THR A 133 -11.21 3.35 10.40
C THR A 133 -9.91 4.15 10.35
N GLN A 134 -9.41 4.45 9.16
CA GLN A 134 -8.19 5.24 8.95
C GLN A 134 -8.42 6.75 9.05
N LYS A 135 -9.68 7.19 9.07
CA LYS A 135 -10.07 8.60 9.07
C LYS A 135 -9.37 9.44 10.16
N PRO A 136 -9.23 9.00 11.42
CA PRO A 136 -8.53 9.81 12.43
C PRO A 136 -7.05 10.05 12.09
N GLN A 137 -6.35 9.02 11.62
CA GLN A 137 -4.94 9.14 11.22
C GLN A 137 -4.79 10.02 9.97
N LEU A 138 -5.71 9.85 9.01
CA LEU A 138 -5.79 10.67 7.82
C LEU A 138 -6.06 12.15 8.16
N ASP A 139 -7.04 12.42 9.02
CA ASP A 139 -7.39 13.78 9.45
C ASP A 139 -6.21 14.42 10.21
N GLN A 140 -5.50 13.65 11.04
CA GLN A 140 -4.27 14.10 11.69
C GLN A 140 -3.19 14.46 10.66
N PHE A 141 -2.94 13.59 9.68
CA PHE A 141 -1.99 13.88 8.59
C PHE A 141 -2.39 15.13 7.80
N ILE A 142 -3.67 15.24 7.42
CA ILE A 142 -4.22 16.40 6.71
C ILE A 142 -4.01 17.68 7.53
N ASN A 143 -4.32 17.65 8.83
CA ASN A 143 -4.14 18.82 9.70
C ASN A 143 -2.66 19.20 9.84
N GLN A 144 -1.76 18.21 9.92
CA GLN A 144 -0.32 18.45 9.93
C GLN A 144 0.18 19.09 8.62
N GLN A 145 -0.29 18.64 7.45
CA GLN A 145 0.14 19.23 6.18
C GLN A 145 -0.50 20.60 5.94
N THR A 146 -1.79 20.76 6.25
CA THR A 146 -2.52 22.03 6.06
C THR A 146 -2.04 23.13 6.99
N SER A 147 -1.51 22.81 8.18
CA SER A 147 -0.91 23.83 9.06
C SER A 147 0.31 24.53 8.44
N LYS A 148 0.97 23.89 7.46
CA LYS A 148 2.09 24.48 6.70
C LYS A 148 1.62 25.39 5.57
N LEU A 149 0.34 25.36 5.20
CA LEU A 149 -0.23 26.19 4.15
C LEU A 149 -0.70 27.52 4.75
N SER A 150 -0.30 28.64 4.14
CA SER A 150 -0.64 29.97 4.62
C SER A 150 -2.11 30.36 4.37
N SER A 151 -2.68 29.92 3.23
CA SER A 151 -4.04 30.30 2.81
C SER A 151 -5.11 29.32 3.31
N PRO A 152 -6.19 29.79 3.97
CA PRO A 152 -7.33 28.97 4.36
C PRO A 152 -8.00 28.24 3.19
N VAL A 153 -8.05 28.87 2.01
CA VAL A 153 -8.62 28.29 0.79
C VAL A 153 -7.82 27.06 0.36
N SER A 154 -6.49 27.17 0.33
CA SER A 154 -5.60 26.05 -0.01
C SER A 154 -5.69 24.91 1.00
N ARG A 155 -5.87 25.22 2.29
CA ARG A 155 -6.08 24.20 3.33
C ARG A 155 -7.35 23.40 3.08
N GLU A 156 -8.45 24.07 2.74
CA GLU A 156 -9.72 23.41 2.48
C GLU A 156 -9.69 22.60 1.18
N LYS A 157 -9.12 23.16 0.11
CA LYS A 157 -8.94 22.42 -1.15
C LYS A 157 -8.07 21.17 -0.98
N PHE A 158 -6.97 21.26 -0.21
CA PHE A 158 -6.16 20.09 0.11
C PHE A 158 -6.94 19.03 0.91
N ARG A 159 -7.75 19.44 1.89
CA ARG A 159 -8.59 18.52 2.67
C ARG A 159 -9.60 17.79 1.79
N GLN A 160 -10.33 18.52 0.94
CA GLN A 160 -11.32 17.94 0.01
C GLN A 160 -10.65 16.95 -0.94
N THR A 161 -9.51 17.33 -1.51
CA THR A 161 -8.71 16.47 -2.40
C THR A 161 -8.31 15.15 -1.73
N MET A 162 -7.81 15.22 -0.49
CA MET A 162 -7.40 14.02 0.24
C MET A 162 -8.59 13.09 0.52
N GLN A 163 -9.78 13.66 0.75
CA GLN A 163 -11.01 12.89 0.95
C GLN A 163 -11.50 12.25 -0.36
N GLU A 164 -11.42 12.98 -1.48
CA GLU A 164 -11.77 12.48 -2.82
C GLU A 164 -10.82 11.38 -3.31
N ALA A 165 -9.52 11.55 -3.06
CA ALA A 165 -8.49 10.56 -3.42
C ALA A 165 -8.68 9.21 -2.69
N LEU A 166 -9.35 9.22 -1.54
CA LEU A 166 -9.69 8.04 -0.75
C LEU A 166 -11.19 7.74 -0.80
N ASN A 167 -11.82 7.98 -1.96
CA ASN A 167 -13.21 7.65 -2.19
C ASN A 167 -13.40 6.12 -2.41
N ALA A 168 -14.33 5.52 -1.67
CA ALA A 168 -14.58 4.08 -1.73
C ALA A 168 -15.07 3.60 -3.10
N ASP A 169 -15.91 4.38 -3.79
CA ASP A 169 -16.39 4.05 -5.14
C ASP A 169 -15.23 4.02 -6.15
N LEU A 170 -14.31 4.99 -6.06
CA LEU A 170 -13.15 5.06 -6.93
C LEU A 170 -12.23 3.85 -6.72
N LEU A 171 -11.91 3.53 -5.46
CA LEU A 171 -11.05 2.39 -5.13
C LEU A 171 -11.68 1.06 -5.54
N TYR A 172 -12.97 0.86 -5.22
CA TYR A 172 -13.69 -0.35 -5.60
C TYR A 172 -13.83 -0.50 -7.11
N THR A 173 -14.15 0.59 -7.83
CA THR A 173 -14.25 0.57 -9.30
C THR A 173 -12.92 0.24 -9.94
N ALA A 174 -11.81 0.80 -9.43
CA ALA A 174 -10.47 0.48 -9.92
C ALA A 174 -10.12 -1.00 -9.68
N MET A 175 -10.45 -1.54 -8.51
CA MET A 175 -10.28 -2.96 -8.17
C MET A 175 -11.07 -3.85 -9.13
N ARG A 176 -12.38 -3.58 -9.30
CA ARG A 176 -13.26 -4.34 -10.20
C ARG A 176 -12.77 -4.30 -11.65
N ASN A 177 -12.36 -3.13 -12.14
CA ASN A 177 -11.89 -2.98 -13.51
C ASN A 177 -10.61 -3.79 -13.77
N ALA A 178 -9.71 -3.90 -12.80
CA ALA A 178 -8.54 -4.77 -12.94
C ALA A 178 -8.93 -6.26 -13.10
N PHE A 179 -9.94 -6.72 -12.37
CA PHE A 179 -10.49 -8.07 -12.53
C PHE A 179 -11.18 -8.28 -13.88
N LEU A 180 -11.91 -7.27 -14.37
CA LEU A 180 -12.55 -7.34 -15.69
C LEU A 180 -11.51 -7.38 -16.82
N GLN A 181 -10.40 -6.66 -16.67
CA GLN A 181 -9.30 -6.66 -17.63
C GLN A 181 -8.55 -7.98 -17.70
N GLN A 182 -8.34 -8.63 -16.55
CA GLN A 182 -7.67 -9.94 -16.46
C GLN A 182 -8.67 -11.11 -16.36
N PHE A 183 -9.91 -10.93 -16.79
CA PHE A 183 -10.99 -11.88 -16.55
C PHE A 183 -10.67 -13.28 -17.10
N ASP A 184 -10.57 -14.26 -16.20
CA ASP A 184 -10.45 -15.68 -16.50
C ASP A 184 -11.61 -16.42 -15.82
N ARG A 185 -12.61 -16.82 -16.61
CA ARG A 185 -13.84 -17.43 -16.09
C ARG A 185 -13.56 -18.70 -15.31
N GLN A 186 -12.72 -19.59 -15.83
CA GLN A 186 -12.46 -20.88 -15.22
C GLN A 186 -11.77 -20.72 -13.86
N LYS A 187 -10.77 -19.82 -13.77
CA LYS A 187 -10.10 -19.56 -12.49
C LYS A 187 -11.03 -18.90 -11.48
N LEU A 188 -11.86 -17.94 -11.90
CA LEU A 188 -12.81 -17.28 -11.01
C LEU A 188 -13.93 -18.22 -10.54
N GLU A 189 -14.44 -19.12 -11.37
CA GLU A 189 -15.41 -20.16 -10.96
C GLU A 189 -14.81 -21.11 -9.92
N ALA A 190 -13.54 -21.49 -10.07
CA ALA A 190 -12.83 -22.30 -9.08
C ALA A 190 -12.67 -21.56 -7.74
N VAL A 191 -12.32 -20.27 -7.78
CA VAL A 191 -12.22 -19.41 -6.60
C VAL A 191 -13.58 -19.22 -5.93
N GLN A 192 -14.64 -18.93 -6.70
CA GLN A 192 -16.00 -18.77 -6.19
C GLN A 192 -16.49 -20.03 -5.48
N THR A 193 -16.29 -21.19 -6.12
CA THR A 193 -16.70 -22.50 -5.58
C THR A 193 -16.04 -22.73 -4.23
N TRP A 194 -14.75 -22.43 -4.12
CA TRP A 194 -14.03 -22.55 -2.87
C TRP A 194 -14.48 -21.56 -1.80
N LEU A 195 -14.57 -20.26 -2.12
CA LEU A 195 -14.96 -19.23 -1.16
C LEU A 195 -16.36 -19.47 -0.59
N SER A 196 -17.21 -20.14 -1.38
CA SER A 196 -18.55 -20.55 -0.95
C SER A 196 -18.57 -21.81 -0.08
N SER A 197 -17.44 -22.51 0.08
CA SER A 197 -17.36 -23.75 0.85
C SER A 197 -17.44 -23.51 2.36
N PRO A 198 -18.01 -24.44 3.15
CA PRO A 198 -18.03 -24.34 4.60
C PRO A 198 -16.62 -24.21 5.22
N LEU A 199 -15.64 -24.91 4.64
CA LEU A 199 -14.25 -24.86 5.11
C LEU A 199 -13.65 -23.46 4.92
N ALA A 200 -13.82 -22.83 3.75
CA ALA A 200 -13.32 -21.47 3.53
C ALA A 200 -13.96 -20.45 4.49
N GLN A 201 -15.27 -20.56 4.72
CA GLN A 201 -15.98 -19.71 5.67
C GLN A 201 -15.49 -19.91 7.10
N HIS A 202 -15.26 -21.16 7.52
CA HIS A 202 -14.71 -21.49 8.84
C HIS A 202 -13.31 -20.89 9.01
N MET A 203 -12.42 -21.08 8.03
CA MET A 203 -11.06 -20.52 8.06
C MET A 203 -11.05 -19.00 8.11
N TYR A 204 -11.97 -18.35 7.39
CA TYR A 204 -12.16 -16.91 7.44
C TYR A 204 -12.62 -16.43 8.83
N GLN A 205 -13.57 -17.12 9.46
CA GLN A 205 -14.02 -16.80 10.83
C GLN A 205 -12.89 -16.94 11.85
N LEU A 206 -12.11 -18.03 11.79
CA LEU A 206 -10.94 -18.23 12.65
C LEU A 206 -9.90 -17.12 12.46
N GLY A 207 -9.69 -16.70 11.21
CA GLY A 207 -8.90 -15.52 10.89
C GLY A 207 -9.37 -14.32 11.69
N GLN A 208 -10.63 -13.92 11.54
CA GLN A 208 -11.19 -12.76 12.24
C GLN A 208 -11.04 -12.85 13.76
N GLU A 209 -11.33 -14.01 14.36
CA GLU A 209 -11.23 -14.21 15.81
C GLU A 209 -9.78 -14.09 16.31
N ALA A 210 -8.82 -14.63 15.54
CA ALA A 210 -7.42 -14.62 15.91
C ALA A 210 -6.87 -13.18 16.01
N PHE A 211 -7.28 -12.28 15.12
CA PHE A 211 -6.84 -10.88 15.16
C PHE A 211 -7.47 -10.07 16.31
N GLN A 212 -8.65 -10.48 16.77
CA GLN A 212 -9.35 -9.78 17.85
C GLN A 212 -8.85 -10.18 19.25
N ASN A 213 -8.23 -11.35 19.40
CA ASN A 213 -7.90 -11.90 20.71
C ASN A 213 -6.39 -11.92 20.99
N ARG A 214 -5.81 -10.72 21.17
CA ARG A 214 -4.39 -10.52 21.48
C ARG A 214 -3.93 -11.25 22.76
N GLU A 215 -4.80 -11.28 23.76
CA GLU A 215 -4.52 -11.97 25.02
C GLU A 215 -4.41 -13.48 24.80
N ALA A 216 -5.30 -14.07 24.00
CA ALA A 216 -5.21 -15.49 23.66
C ALA A 216 -3.95 -15.81 22.84
N LEU A 217 -3.51 -14.94 21.93
CA LEU A 217 -2.25 -15.13 21.21
C LEU A 217 -1.05 -15.15 22.19
N ARG A 218 -1.05 -14.24 23.18
CA ARG A 218 -0.01 -14.22 24.22
C ARG A 218 0.00 -15.50 25.05
N GLN A 219 -1.16 -15.93 25.53
CA GLN A 219 -1.31 -17.16 26.32
C GLN A 219 -0.90 -18.39 25.52
N PHE A 220 -1.33 -18.46 24.25
CA PHE A 220 -0.96 -19.54 23.34
C PHE A 220 0.56 -19.66 23.17
N ARG A 221 1.24 -18.52 22.97
CA ARG A 221 2.71 -18.48 22.88
C ARG A 221 3.38 -19.02 24.15
N GLU A 222 2.86 -18.70 25.33
CA GLU A 222 3.40 -19.16 26.61
C GLU A 222 3.20 -20.67 26.82
N GLN A 223 2.15 -21.24 26.24
CA GLN A 223 1.83 -22.68 26.32
C GLN A 223 2.60 -23.53 25.31
N LEU A 224 3.07 -22.93 24.20
CA LEU A 224 3.70 -23.67 23.10
C LEU A 224 4.91 -24.54 23.51
N PRO A 225 5.80 -24.14 24.46
CA PRO A 225 6.87 -25.01 24.92
C PRO A 225 6.39 -26.27 25.66
N GLN A 226 5.22 -26.18 26.32
CA GLN A 226 4.62 -27.30 27.06
C GLN A 226 3.80 -28.21 26.15
N HIS A 227 3.25 -27.63 25.07
CA HIS A 227 2.44 -28.32 24.07
C HIS A 227 3.02 -28.07 22.67
N PRO A 228 4.16 -28.69 22.33
CA PRO A 228 4.76 -28.51 21.01
C PRO A 228 3.82 -29.01 19.92
N LEU A 229 3.88 -28.36 18.76
CA LEU A 229 3.08 -28.79 17.60
C LEU A 229 3.52 -30.16 17.10
N SER A 230 2.58 -30.91 16.51
CA SER A 230 2.91 -32.14 15.81
C SER A 230 3.80 -31.85 14.59
N PRO A 231 4.68 -32.78 14.16
CA PRO A 231 5.44 -32.64 12.93
C PRO A 231 4.57 -32.37 11.70
N THR A 232 3.42 -33.04 11.60
CA THR A 232 2.42 -32.82 10.54
C THR A 232 1.94 -31.38 10.51
N ARG A 233 1.54 -30.84 11.67
CA ARG A 233 1.10 -29.44 11.79
C ARG A 233 2.19 -28.46 11.34
N ILE A 234 3.45 -28.71 11.71
CA ILE A 234 4.57 -27.85 11.29
C ILE A 234 4.68 -27.81 9.77
N VAL A 235 4.64 -28.96 9.09
CA VAL A 235 4.72 -29.05 7.63
C VAL A 235 3.55 -28.33 6.95
N LEU A 236 2.33 -28.50 7.45
CA LEU A 236 1.15 -27.83 6.90
C LEU A 236 1.23 -26.31 7.02
N ILE A 237 1.65 -25.78 8.18
CA ILE A 237 1.79 -24.33 8.37
C ILE A 237 2.91 -23.77 7.50
N GLN A 238 4.03 -24.49 7.31
CA GLN A 238 5.11 -24.05 6.42
C GLN A 238 4.66 -23.99 4.96
N ARG A 239 3.91 -25.00 4.50
CA ARG A 239 3.30 -24.99 3.16
C ARG A 239 2.33 -23.83 2.99
N LEU A 240 1.47 -23.60 3.98
CA LEU A 240 0.55 -22.47 3.98
C LEU A 240 1.28 -21.13 3.91
N ALA A 241 2.31 -20.94 4.74
CA ALA A 241 3.11 -19.72 4.74
C ALA A 241 3.76 -19.46 3.38
N ARG A 242 4.29 -20.51 2.73
CA ARG A 242 4.85 -20.44 1.38
C ARG A 242 3.80 -20.08 0.33
N ALA A 243 2.62 -20.71 0.39
CA ALA A 243 1.52 -20.44 -0.54
C ALA A 243 1.00 -19.00 -0.40
N MET A 244 0.99 -18.44 0.81
CA MET A 244 0.63 -17.04 1.03
C MET A 244 1.74 -16.07 0.61
N GLY A 245 2.99 -16.52 0.55
CA GLY A 245 4.13 -15.76 0.04
C GLY A 245 4.30 -14.40 0.73
N SER A 246 4.53 -13.34 -0.08
CA SER A 246 4.73 -11.98 0.46
C SER A 246 3.47 -11.43 1.14
N MET A 247 2.28 -11.90 0.77
CA MET A 247 1.02 -11.39 1.32
C MET A 247 0.96 -11.59 2.84
N LEU A 248 1.52 -12.71 3.32
CA LEU A 248 1.63 -12.97 4.75
C LEU A 248 2.53 -11.95 5.44
N ALA A 249 3.74 -11.71 4.89
CA ALA A 249 4.67 -10.73 5.42
C ALA A 249 4.07 -9.31 5.46
N ASP A 250 3.40 -8.90 4.36
CA ASP A 250 2.72 -7.61 4.23
C ASP A 250 1.61 -7.47 5.29
N THR A 251 0.80 -8.51 5.49
CA THR A 251 -0.30 -8.53 6.47
C THR A 251 0.20 -8.35 7.91
N LEU A 252 1.32 -8.98 8.24
CA LEU A 252 1.85 -8.95 9.60
C LEU A 252 2.60 -7.68 9.91
N GLN A 253 3.31 -7.14 8.92
CA GLN A 253 3.92 -5.82 9.01
C GLN A 253 2.85 -4.77 9.33
N GLN A 254 1.68 -4.85 8.69
CA GLN A 254 0.56 -3.96 8.98
C GLN A 254 -0.02 -4.21 10.37
N GLY A 255 -0.25 -5.47 10.76
CA GLY A 255 -0.67 -5.81 12.12
C GLY A 255 0.23 -5.17 13.19
N ARG A 256 1.54 -5.14 12.94
CA ARG A 256 2.52 -4.46 13.81
C ARG A 256 2.36 -2.94 13.83
N LEU A 257 2.25 -2.30 12.66
CA LEU A 257 2.06 -0.83 12.57
C LEU A 257 0.78 -0.38 13.29
N SER A 258 -0.29 -1.16 13.14
CA SER A 258 -1.55 -0.95 13.85
C SER A 258 -1.38 -1.05 15.36
N MET A 259 -0.67 -2.08 15.84
CA MET A 259 -0.38 -2.23 17.28
C MET A 259 0.46 -1.08 17.83
N ALA A 260 1.49 -0.64 17.11
CA ALA A 260 2.32 0.48 17.52
C ALA A 260 1.50 1.79 17.61
N SER A 261 0.69 2.06 16.57
CA SER A 261 -0.19 3.23 16.53
C SER A 261 -1.20 3.24 17.68
N GLU A 262 -1.86 2.12 17.97
CA GLU A 262 -2.85 2.04 19.07
C GLU A 262 -2.22 2.21 20.45
N ALA A 263 -0.99 1.72 20.62
CA ALA A 263 -0.27 1.88 21.88
C ALA A 263 0.26 3.32 22.06
N GLY A 264 0.08 4.21 21.07
CA GLY A 264 0.66 5.56 21.07
C GLY A 264 2.18 5.53 20.99
N ILE A 265 2.75 4.44 20.48
CA ILE A 265 4.19 4.21 20.47
C ILE A 265 4.69 4.40 19.05
N ALA A 266 5.72 5.23 18.89
CA ALA A 266 6.38 5.36 17.62
C ALA A 266 6.90 3.97 17.17
N PRO A 267 6.86 3.61 15.88
CA PRO A 267 7.21 2.26 15.41
C PRO A 267 8.58 1.76 15.88
N ASP A 268 9.51 2.69 16.14
CA ASP A 268 10.86 2.49 16.67
C ASP A 268 10.92 2.37 18.22
N GLN A 269 9.89 2.82 18.93
CA GLN A 269 9.78 2.84 20.39
C GLN A 269 8.93 1.70 20.98
N ALA A 270 8.32 0.84 20.14
CA ALA A 270 7.49 -0.27 20.58
C ALA A 270 8.26 -1.13 21.63
N PRO A 271 7.67 -1.45 22.79
CA PRO A 271 8.37 -2.14 23.86
C PRO A 271 8.91 -3.46 23.32
N ALA A 272 10.15 -3.77 23.69
CA ALA A 272 10.80 -5.02 23.34
C ALA A 272 9.88 -6.18 23.76
N PHE A 273 9.32 -6.86 22.77
CA PHE A 273 8.67 -8.12 23.04
C PHE A 273 9.73 -9.16 23.41
N PRO A 274 9.42 -10.14 24.27
CA PRO A 274 10.37 -11.17 24.62
C PRO A 274 10.83 -11.94 23.38
N THR A 275 12.12 -12.24 23.34
CA THR A 275 12.73 -13.10 22.33
C THR A 275 12.02 -14.44 22.32
N ILE A 276 11.34 -14.74 21.21
CA ILE A 276 10.75 -16.07 21.03
C ILE A 276 11.81 -16.93 20.39
N THR A 277 12.22 -17.96 21.10
CA THR A 277 13.09 -19.00 20.56
C THR A 277 12.21 -20.09 19.97
N MET A 278 11.99 -20.07 18.65
CA MET A 278 11.24 -21.14 17.98
C MET A 278 12.23 -22.14 17.37
N ASN A 279 11.99 -23.44 17.60
CA ASN A 279 12.72 -24.51 16.92
C ASN A 279 11.89 -24.99 15.73
N LEU A 280 12.18 -24.43 14.55
CA LEU A 280 11.56 -24.79 13.28
C LEU A 280 12.47 -25.79 12.56
N GLY A 281 12.22 -27.09 12.73
CA GLY A 281 12.95 -28.13 12.00
C GLY A 281 14.45 -28.23 12.32
N GLY A 282 14.87 -27.94 13.56
CA GLY A 282 16.27 -28.01 14.00
C GLY A 282 17.01 -26.67 14.04
N HIS A 283 16.38 -25.58 13.57
CA HIS A 283 16.91 -24.23 13.68
C HIS A 283 16.23 -23.47 14.81
N THR A 284 17.03 -23.13 15.82
CA THR A 284 16.66 -22.31 16.96
C THR A 284 16.78 -20.83 16.58
N THR A 285 15.69 -20.18 16.20
CA THR A 285 15.68 -18.75 15.87
C THR A 285 15.19 -17.95 17.06
N ALA A 286 16.06 -17.10 17.62
CA ALA A 286 15.71 -16.09 18.61
C ALA A 286 15.15 -14.86 17.90
N VAL A 287 13.85 -14.59 18.07
CA VAL A 287 13.14 -13.51 17.38
C VAL A 287 13.15 -12.24 18.21
N ASP A 288 13.96 -11.26 17.84
CA ASP A 288 13.89 -9.89 18.36
C ASP A 288 12.85 -9.09 17.54
N LEU A 289 11.70 -8.78 18.15
CA LEU A 289 10.58 -8.15 17.44
C LEU A 289 10.84 -6.68 17.06
N GLN A 290 11.84 -6.03 17.66
CA GLN A 290 12.29 -4.68 17.27
C GLN A 290 13.00 -4.72 15.91
N LYS A 291 13.65 -5.86 15.59
CA LYS A 291 14.36 -6.09 14.34
C LYS A 291 13.51 -6.68 13.23
N ILE A 292 12.20 -6.93 13.40
CA ILE A 292 11.36 -7.51 12.32
C ILE A 292 11.48 -6.74 10.99
N THR A 293 11.59 -5.41 11.05
CA THR A 293 11.76 -4.58 9.84
C THR A 293 13.13 -4.74 9.17
N GLU A 294 14.13 -5.16 9.93
CA GLU A 294 15.53 -5.27 9.50
C GLU A 294 15.97 -6.74 9.38
N ASN A 295 15.15 -7.67 9.87
CA ASN A 295 15.43 -9.09 9.97
C ASN A 295 14.25 -9.89 9.39
N PRO A 296 14.36 -10.31 8.11
CA PRO A 296 13.36 -11.14 7.44
C PRO A 296 12.99 -12.42 8.22
N GLN A 297 13.94 -13.01 8.96
CA GLN A 297 13.69 -14.23 9.74
C GLN A 297 12.77 -13.97 10.93
N ALA A 298 12.86 -12.77 11.53
CA ALA A 298 11.99 -12.37 12.62
C ALA A 298 10.55 -12.11 12.13
N ALA A 299 10.40 -11.52 10.95
CA ALA A 299 9.11 -11.36 10.28
C ALA A 299 8.46 -12.71 9.98
N GLU A 300 9.25 -13.64 9.43
CA GLU A 300 8.81 -15.00 9.11
C GLU A 300 8.38 -15.80 10.35
N ALA A 301 9.15 -15.71 11.44
CA ALA A 301 8.78 -16.41 12.67
C ALA A 301 7.49 -15.84 13.31
N TYR A 302 7.31 -14.52 13.29
CA TYR A 302 6.07 -13.90 13.75
C TYR A 302 4.88 -14.30 12.88
N ALA A 303 5.10 -14.38 11.56
CA ALA A 303 4.13 -14.88 10.61
C ALA A 303 3.66 -16.28 10.91
N TRP A 304 4.63 -17.13 11.14
CA TRP A 304 4.41 -18.52 11.46
C TRP A 304 3.60 -18.65 12.76
N LEU A 305 3.97 -17.92 13.82
CA LEU A 305 3.20 -17.91 15.07
C LEU A 305 1.75 -17.45 14.88
N GLY A 306 1.53 -16.43 14.04
CA GLY A 306 0.19 -15.96 13.69
C GLY A 306 -0.65 -17.04 13.01
N LEU A 307 -0.08 -17.75 12.03
CA LEU A 307 -0.76 -18.86 11.35
C LEU A 307 -1.04 -20.04 12.28
N VAL A 308 -0.06 -20.44 13.09
CA VAL A 308 -0.24 -21.51 14.07
C VAL A 308 -1.38 -21.17 15.03
N PHE A 309 -1.38 -19.95 15.57
CA PHE A 309 -2.41 -19.51 16.48
C PHE A 309 -3.78 -19.47 15.78
N MET A 310 -3.86 -18.92 14.57
CA MET A 310 -5.10 -18.81 13.81
C MET A 310 -5.76 -20.17 13.58
N TYR A 311 -4.96 -21.18 13.20
CA TYR A 311 -5.47 -22.50 12.86
C TYR A 311 -5.32 -23.54 13.98
N ARG A 312 -5.03 -23.12 15.21
CA ARG A 312 -4.75 -24.01 16.35
C ARG A 312 -5.87 -25.01 16.67
N SER A 313 -7.12 -24.69 16.34
CA SER A 313 -8.30 -25.52 16.59
C SER A 313 -8.76 -26.33 15.37
N VAL A 314 -8.15 -26.11 14.20
CA VAL A 314 -8.50 -26.82 12.97
C VAL A 314 -7.85 -28.21 12.98
N PRO A 315 -8.55 -29.31 12.66
CA PRO A 315 -7.94 -30.62 12.43
C PRO A 315 -6.86 -30.61 11.33
N ASP A 316 -5.87 -31.51 11.39
CA ASP A 316 -4.80 -31.56 10.38
C ASP A 316 -5.37 -31.84 8.97
N GLU A 317 -6.42 -32.65 8.87
CA GLU A 317 -7.07 -33.02 7.60
C GLU A 317 -7.78 -31.83 6.93
N GLU A 318 -8.48 -31.01 7.72
CA GLU A 318 -9.12 -29.78 7.22
C GLU A 318 -8.08 -28.72 6.84
N LEU A 319 -7.01 -28.60 7.63
CA LEU A 319 -5.90 -27.69 7.31
C LEU A 319 -5.18 -28.14 6.04
N GLU A 320 -5.01 -29.44 5.81
CA GLU A 320 -4.44 -29.95 4.56
C GLU A 320 -5.29 -29.61 3.34
N GLN A 321 -6.62 -29.76 3.43
CA GLN A 321 -7.53 -29.34 2.36
C GLN A 321 -7.42 -27.84 2.08
N TYR A 322 -7.31 -27.02 3.13
CA TYR A 322 -7.08 -25.58 3.01
C TYR A 322 -5.74 -25.29 2.32
N VAL A 323 -4.66 -25.95 2.73
CA VAL A 323 -3.32 -25.80 2.12
C VAL A 323 -3.34 -26.18 0.64
N ILE A 324 -3.95 -27.31 0.26
CA ILE A 324 -4.03 -27.76 -1.14
C ILE A 324 -4.73 -26.70 -1.99
N PHE A 325 -5.81 -26.11 -1.49
CA PHE A 325 -6.48 -25.05 -2.23
C PHE A 325 -5.62 -23.78 -2.30
N GLN A 326 -4.97 -23.38 -1.20
CA GLN A 326 -4.07 -22.23 -1.19
C GLN A 326 -2.91 -22.39 -2.18
N GLU A 327 -2.45 -23.61 -2.43
CA GLU A 327 -1.41 -23.92 -3.43
C GLU A 327 -1.95 -24.03 -4.87
N SER A 328 -3.27 -24.00 -5.08
CA SER A 328 -3.86 -24.16 -6.41
C SER A 328 -3.55 -22.98 -7.34
N GLU A 329 -3.44 -23.28 -8.64
CA GLU A 329 -3.16 -22.25 -9.67
C GLU A 329 -4.21 -21.14 -9.67
N ALA A 330 -5.49 -21.49 -9.57
CA ALA A 330 -6.59 -20.53 -9.57
C ALA A 330 -6.49 -19.56 -8.39
N TRP A 331 -6.17 -20.06 -7.19
CA TRP A 331 -6.02 -19.21 -6.02
C TRP A 331 -4.74 -18.36 -6.08
N GLN A 332 -3.61 -18.92 -6.50
CA GLN A 332 -2.36 -18.17 -6.66
C GLN A 332 -2.50 -17.03 -7.67
N TRP A 333 -3.15 -17.30 -8.79
CA TRP A 333 -3.52 -16.27 -9.76
C TRP A 333 -4.42 -15.19 -9.14
N TYR A 334 -5.46 -15.60 -8.40
CA TYR A 334 -6.39 -14.70 -7.74
C TYR A 334 -5.71 -13.79 -6.71
N LEU A 335 -4.84 -14.34 -5.86
CA LEU A 335 -4.07 -13.56 -4.88
C LEU A 335 -3.16 -12.55 -5.55
N LYS A 336 -2.46 -12.96 -6.60
CA LYS A 336 -1.60 -12.06 -7.39
C LYS A 336 -2.41 -10.91 -7.98
N LEU A 337 -3.52 -11.23 -8.65
CA LEU A 337 -4.41 -10.24 -9.25
C LEU A 337 -4.98 -9.30 -8.19
N THR A 338 -5.41 -9.82 -7.04
CA THR A 338 -5.91 -9.02 -5.91
C THR A 338 -4.86 -8.01 -5.44
N LYS A 339 -3.60 -8.44 -5.28
CA LYS A 339 -2.49 -7.57 -4.87
C LYS A 339 -2.23 -6.48 -5.89
N GLU A 340 -2.12 -6.84 -7.18
CA GLU A 340 -1.86 -5.90 -8.27
C GLU A 340 -3.01 -4.89 -8.44
N ALA A 341 -4.25 -5.37 -8.40
CA ALA A 341 -5.46 -4.56 -8.50
C ALA A 341 -5.58 -3.57 -7.34
N PHE A 342 -5.28 -4.02 -6.11
CA PHE A 342 -5.29 -3.15 -4.95
C PHE A 342 -4.19 -2.07 -5.04
N ALA A 343 -2.96 -2.45 -5.39
CA ALA A 343 -1.86 -1.50 -5.58
C ALA A 343 -2.17 -0.48 -6.68
N TYR A 344 -2.79 -0.93 -7.77
CA TYR A 344 -3.27 -0.07 -8.85
C TYR A 344 -4.34 0.92 -8.35
N ALA A 345 -5.37 0.44 -7.64
CA ALA A 345 -6.44 1.28 -7.09
C ALA A 345 -5.88 2.38 -6.18
N MET A 346 -4.97 2.02 -5.26
CA MET A 346 -4.28 2.99 -4.40
C MET A 346 -3.41 3.96 -5.20
N GLY A 347 -2.71 3.48 -6.22
CA GLY A 347 -1.92 4.30 -7.13
C GLY A 347 -2.76 5.32 -7.89
N GLN A 348 -4.00 4.99 -8.27
CA GLN A 348 -4.93 5.92 -8.91
C GLN A 348 -5.37 7.02 -7.94
N GLY A 349 -5.72 6.66 -6.71
CA GLY A 349 -6.02 7.64 -5.65
C GLY A 349 -4.84 8.61 -5.43
N MET A 350 -3.61 8.08 -5.40
CA MET A 350 -2.40 8.88 -5.23
C MET A 350 -2.09 9.79 -6.42
N LYS A 351 -2.27 9.30 -7.66
CA LYS A 351 -2.12 10.13 -8.88
C LYS A 351 -3.11 11.29 -8.88
N HIS A 352 -4.35 11.03 -8.48
CA HIS A 352 -5.38 12.07 -8.35
C HIS A 352 -4.96 13.12 -7.31
N LEU A 353 -4.47 12.67 -6.16
CA LEU A 353 -3.92 13.55 -5.12
C LEU A 353 -2.74 14.39 -5.63
N MET A 354 -1.79 13.81 -6.36
CA MET A 354 -0.63 14.52 -6.90
C MET A 354 -1.02 15.58 -7.94
N ALA A 355 -1.93 15.24 -8.86
CA ALA A 355 -2.41 16.17 -9.87
C ALA A 355 -3.07 17.41 -9.24
N ILE A 356 -3.87 17.19 -8.19
CA ILE A 356 -4.56 18.29 -7.51
C ILE A 356 -3.60 19.05 -6.58
N SER A 357 -2.69 18.36 -5.89
CA SER A 357 -1.67 19.03 -5.05
C SER A 357 -0.82 19.99 -5.88
N LYS A 358 -0.46 19.61 -7.11
CA LYS A 358 0.22 20.49 -8.06
C LYS A 358 -0.62 21.74 -8.37
N SER A 359 -1.91 21.56 -8.68
CA SER A 359 -2.84 22.69 -8.90
C SER A 359 -2.96 23.61 -7.69
N VAL A 360 -2.98 23.07 -6.46
CA VAL A 360 -3.02 23.87 -5.23
C VAL A 360 -1.74 24.68 -5.05
N VAL A 361 -0.57 24.09 -5.33
CA VAL A 361 0.71 24.80 -5.27
C VAL A 361 0.77 25.92 -6.31
N ASP A 362 0.34 25.65 -7.54
CA ASP A 362 0.32 26.65 -8.61
C ASP A 362 -0.60 27.83 -8.25
N GLU A 363 -1.77 27.56 -7.67
CA GLU A 363 -2.72 28.57 -7.22
C GLU A 363 -2.18 29.40 -6.03
N ILE A 364 -1.51 28.76 -5.06
CA ILE A 364 -0.83 29.47 -3.96
C ILE A 364 0.23 30.43 -4.50
N VAL A 365 1.07 29.94 -5.42
CA VAL A 365 2.13 30.74 -6.03
C VAL A 365 1.54 31.94 -6.78
N GLU A 366 0.44 31.75 -7.49
CA GLU A 366 -0.26 32.83 -8.19
C GLU A 366 -0.87 33.85 -7.21
N GLU A 367 -1.51 33.42 -6.12
CA GLU A 367 -2.06 34.32 -5.10
C GLU A 367 -0.96 35.11 -4.35
N GLU A 368 0.18 34.49 -4.06
CA GLU A 368 1.32 35.19 -3.46
C GLU A 368 1.90 36.22 -4.42
N MET A 369 2.04 35.89 -5.71
CA MET A 369 2.47 36.86 -6.73
C MET A 369 1.50 38.04 -6.85
N LYS A 370 0.18 37.78 -6.87
CA LYS A 370 -0.86 38.83 -6.89
C LYS A 370 -0.79 39.71 -5.64
N SER A 371 -0.60 39.12 -4.46
CA SER A 371 -0.50 39.83 -3.19
C SER A 371 0.76 40.71 -3.12
N ARG A 372 1.92 40.19 -3.56
CA ARG A 372 3.17 40.95 -3.65
C ARG A 372 3.06 42.12 -4.63
N LYS A 373 2.43 41.89 -5.79
CA LYS A 373 2.19 42.95 -6.77
C LYS A 373 1.32 44.07 -6.19
N LYS A 374 0.20 43.71 -5.54
CA LYS A 374 -0.68 44.69 -4.88
C LYS A 374 0.04 45.49 -3.77
N ALA A 375 0.88 44.82 -2.98
CA ALA A 375 1.70 45.49 -1.95
C ALA A 375 2.73 46.46 -2.55
N SER A 376 3.39 46.06 -3.65
CA SER A 376 4.32 46.92 -4.41
C SER A 376 3.61 48.15 -4.98
N ASP A 377 2.44 47.97 -5.61
CA ASP A 377 1.67 49.06 -6.20
C ASP A 377 1.15 50.03 -5.12
N SER A 378 0.79 49.54 -3.93
CA SER A 378 0.40 50.38 -2.79
C SER A 378 1.56 51.11 -2.10
N SER A 379 2.81 50.69 -2.37
CA SER A 379 4.02 51.26 -1.75
C SER A 379 4.73 52.28 -2.65
N GLN A 380 4.23 52.58 -3.85
CA GLN A 380 4.72 53.73 -4.60
C GLN A 380 4.35 55.00 -3.82
N PRO A 381 5.34 55.80 -3.36
CA PRO A 381 5.07 57.05 -2.68
C PRO A 381 4.30 57.94 -3.65
N ASN A 382 3.19 58.50 -3.17
CA ASN A 382 2.42 59.50 -3.87
C ASN A 382 3.31 60.75 -3.96
N ASP A 383 4.17 60.79 -4.98
CA ASP A 383 5.11 61.89 -5.21
C ASP A 383 4.37 63.05 -5.88
N THR A 384 3.39 63.60 -5.16
CA THR A 384 2.81 64.92 -5.42
C THR A 384 3.61 65.96 -4.64
N SER A 385 4.89 66.09 -4.97
CA SER A 385 5.71 67.23 -4.56
C SER A 385 6.09 68.06 -5.79
N HIS A 386 5.08 68.64 -6.45
CA HIS A 386 5.30 69.74 -7.39
C HIS A 386 5.34 71.07 -6.63
N THR A 387 6.56 71.57 -6.53
CA THR A 387 6.99 72.87 -6.06
C THR A 387 6.49 73.96 -7.01
N GLU A 388 5.77 74.96 -6.51
CA GLU A 388 5.64 76.25 -7.18
C GLU A 388 5.92 77.36 -6.14
N SER A 389 7.20 77.63 -5.93
CA SER A 389 7.68 78.88 -5.33
C SER A 389 7.70 79.94 -6.42
N GLN A 390 6.75 80.89 -6.38
CA GLN A 390 6.88 82.17 -7.05
C GLN A 390 7.24 83.24 -6.01
N ASP A 391 8.52 83.64 -6.06
CA ASP A 391 9.03 84.90 -5.53
C ASP A 391 8.54 86.06 -6.40
N GLY A 392 8.14 87.19 -5.80
CA GLY A 392 7.76 88.38 -6.57
C GLY A 392 7.17 89.54 -5.77
N GLN A 393 8.05 90.31 -5.13
CA GLN A 393 8.03 91.78 -4.93
C GLN A 393 6.70 92.55 -5.07
N ASN A 394 6.32 93.34 -4.04
CA ASN A 394 6.23 94.81 -4.19
C ASN A 394 5.88 95.56 -2.88
N THR A 395 6.72 96.54 -2.56
CA THR A 395 6.47 97.77 -1.78
C THR A 395 5.52 98.72 -2.54
N PRO A 396 4.83 99.70 -1.92
CA PRO A 396 5.46 100.89 -1.30
C PRO A 396 5.07 101.18 0.15
#